data_AF-A0AA38Q1V5-F1
#
_entry.id   AF-A0AA38Q1V5-F1
#
_cell.length_a   1.000
_cell.length_b   1.000
_cell.length_c   1.000
_cell.angle_alpha   90.00
_cell.angle_beta   90.00
_cell.angle_gamma   90.00
#
_symmetry.space_group_name_H-M   'P 1'
#
loop_
_entity.id
_entity.type
_entity.pdbx_description
1 polymer ?
#
loop_
_entity_poly.entity_id
_entity_poly.type
_entity_poly.pdbx_seq_one_letter_code
_entity_poly.pdbx_strand_id
1 'polypeptide(L)'
;VQNVFEADFIKDFKGPNGNLFVDRGNKMRLAFSMHVDFFNPDRLTHRGATKSIGVISCANLALHPSIRYLPEYMYMCIVPGPNEPPEDELDHYI
;
A
#
# COMPACT_ATOMS: atom_id res chain seq x y z
N VAL A 1 10.12 16.37 10.10
CA VAL A 1 9.04 15.75 9.31
C VAL A 1 8.37 14.72 10.19
N GLN A 2 7.19 15.02 10.75
CA GLN A 2 6.43 14.06 11.57
C GLN A 2 5.33 13.36 10.78
N ASN A 3 4.93 13.94 9.64
CA ASN A 3 3.92 13.38 8.76
C ASN A 3 4.35 13.48 7.29
N VAL A 4 3.94 12.50 6.48
CA VAL A 4 4.20 12.45 5.03
C VAL A 4 3.65 13.67 4.30
N PHE A 5 2.58 14.30 4.80
CA PHE A 5 2.00 15.52 4.24
C PHE A 5 2.89 16.76 4.42
N GLU A 6 3.95 16.67 5.23
CA GLU A 6 4.96 17.73 5.30
C GLU A 6 5.97 17.65 4.15
N ALA A 7 6.02 16.55 3.40
CA ALA A 7 6.94 16.37 2.29
C ALA A 7 6.60 17.31 1.14
N ASP A 8 7.63 17.93 0.55
CA ASP A 8 7.48 18.92 -0.53
C ASP A 8 6.74 18.31 -1.74
N PHE A 9 7.07 17.08 -2.10
CA PHE A 9 6.38 16.37 -3.17
C PHE A 9 4.85 16.31 -2.95
N ILE A 10 4.39 16.03 -1.73
CA ILE A 10 2.95 15.91 -1.44
C ILE A 10 2.25 17.27 -1.47
N LYS A 11 2.94 18.33 -1.00
CA LYS A 11 2.41 19.69 -1.02
C LYS A 11 2.28 20.23 -2.44
N ASP A 12 3.20 19.85 -3.32
CA ASP A 12 3.28 20.36 -4.69
C ASP A 12 2.69 19.41 -5.75
N PHE A 13 2.25 18.21 -5.35
CA PHE A 13 1.67 17.23 -6.25
C PHE A 13 0.39 17.77 -6.90
N LYS A 14 0.40 17.91 -8.22
CA LYS A 14 -0.74 18.40 -9.01
C LYS A 14 -1.55 17.24 -9.59
N GLY A 15 -2.87 17.36 -9.52
CA GLY A 15 -3.78 16.44 -10.19
C GLY A 15 -3.89 16.70 -11.70
N PRO A 16 -4.65 15.88 -12.44
CA PRO A 16 -4.84 16.02 -13.89
C PRO A 16 -5.42 17.35 -14.34
N ASN A 17 -6.08 18.08 -13.43
CA ASN A 17 -6.65 19.42 -13.68
C ASN A 17 -5.65 20.56 -13.42
N GLY A 18 -4.40 20.27 -13.05
CA GLY A 18 -3.36 21.26 -12.75
C GLY A 18 -3.43 21.86 -11.34
N ASN A 19 -4.49 21.58 -10.56
CA ASN A 19 -4.63 22.02 -9.18
C ASN A 19 -3.91 21.06 -8.23
N LEU A 20 -3.61 21.52 -7.01
CA LEU A 20 -3.00 20.65 -6.00
C LEU A 20 -3.89 19.43 -5.71
N PHE A 21 -3.28 18.25 -5.68
CA PHE A 21 -3.94 17.00 -5.36
C PHE A 21 -4.45 16.98 -3.91
N VAL A 22 -3.88 17.77 -3.01
CA VAL A 22 -4.41 17.95 -1.65
C VAL A 22 -5.62 18.90 -1.60
N ASP A 23 -5.82 19.74 -2.62
CA ASP A 23 -7.00 20.62 -2.71
C ASP A 23 -8.24 19.84 -3.15
N ARG A 24 -8.97 19.37 -2.15
CA ARG A 24 -10.02 18.37 -2.27
C ARG A 24 -11.43 18.93 -2.41
N GLY A 25 -11.65 20.22 -2.19
CA GLY A 25 -12.99 20.82 -2.15
C GLY A 25 -13.96 19.99 -1.29
N ASN A 26 -15.08 19.55 -1.89
CA ASN A 26 -16.08 18.68 -1.25
C ASN A 26 -15.83 17.16 -1.43
N LYS A 27 -14.69 16.76 -1.99
CA LYS A 27 -14.33 15.36 -2.23
C LYS A 27 -13.42 14.81 -1.14
N MET A 28 -13.43 13.49 -0.98
CA MET A 28 -12.43 12.80 -0.19
C MET A 28 -11.26 12.40 -1.09
N ARG A 29 -10.03 12.71 -0.64
CA ARG A 29 -8.78 12.24 -1.24
C ARG A 29 -7.97 11.61 -0.14
N LEU A 30 -7.67 10.32 -0.29
CA LEU A 30 -6.94 9.53 0.69
C LEU A 30 -5.59 9.17 0.13
N ALA A 31 -4.60 9.10 1.01
CA ALA A 31 -3.28 8.59 0.70
C ALA A 31 -3.02 7.40 1.63
N PHE A 32 -2.45 6.33 1.09
CA PHE A 32 -2.13 5.12 1.83
C PHE A 32 -0.65 4.79 1.67
N SER A 33 -0.02 4.34 2.75
CA SER A 33 1.22 3.58 2.66
C SER A 33 0.82 2.15 2.33
N MET A 34 1.22 1.66 1.17
CA MET A 34 0.92 0.31 0.71
C MET A 34 2.16 -0.56 0.82
N HIS A 35 1.99 -1.76 1.37
CA HIS A 35 3.03 -2.78 1.44
C HIS A 35 2.47 -4.06 0.83
N VAL A 36 3.23 -4.65 -0.08
CA VAL A 36 2.92 -5.92 -0.74
C VAL A 36 4.12 -6.84 -0.53
N ASP A 37 3.85 -8.05 -0.04
CA ASP A 37 4.88 -9.06 0.14
C ASP A 37 4.33 -10.45 -0.21
N PHE A 38 5.20 -11.31 -0.75
CA PHE A 38 4.89 -12.67 -1.15
C PHE A 38 5.85 -13.64 -0.47
N PHE A 39 5.30 -14.70 0.11
CA PHE A 39 6.11 -15.67 0.85
C PHE A 39 5.55 -17.08 0.73
N ASN A 40 6.45 -18.05 0.94
CA ASN A 40 6.06 -19.46 0.96
C ASN A 40 5.45 -19.83 2.33
N PRO A 41 4.16 -20.21 2.40
CA PRO A 41 3.52 -20.59 3.67
C PRO A 41 4.07 -21.91 4.24
N ASP A 42 4.64 -22.78 3.40
CA ASP A 42 5.09 -24.13 3.75
C ASP A 42 6.58 -24.20 4.18
N ARG A 43 7.23 -23.04 4.39
CA ARG A 43 8.68 -22.82 4.65
C ARG A 43 9.58 -22.92 3.41
N LEU A 44 10.67 -22.14 3.44
CA LEU A 44 11.77 -22.20 2.47
C LEU A 44 12.52 -23.54 2.62
N THR A 45 12.21 -24.50 1.76
CA THR A 45 13.02 -25.71 1.60
C THR A 45 13.63 -25.68 0.20
N HIS A 46 14.96 -25.81 0.09
CA HIS A 46 15.69 -25.76 -1.18
C HIS A 46 15.25 -26.80 -2.24
N ARG A 47 14.36 -27.73 -1.89
CA ARG A 47 13.90 -28.85 -2.75
C ARG A 47 12.38 -29.09 -2.69
N GLY A 48 11.61 -28.26 -1.99
CA GLY A 48 10.15 -28.41 -1.89
C GLY A 48 9.41 -27.64 -2.98
N ALA A 49 8.13 -27.97 -3.19
CA ALA A 49 7.27 -27.20 -4.09
C ALA A 49 7.19 -25.74 -3.62
N THR A 50 7.51 -24.79 -4.50
CA THR A 50 7.36 -23.36 -4.25
C THR A 50 5.87 -23.01 -4.36
N LYS A 51 5.22 -22.85 -3.21
CA LYS A 51 3.95 -22.13 -3.13
C LYS A 51 4.25 -20.72 -2.68
N SER A 52 3.46 -19.77 -3.13
CA SER A 52 3.50 -18.39 -2.68
C SER A 52 2.08 -17.93 -2.37
N ILE A 53 1.96 -17.16 -1.30
CA ILE A 53 0.77 -16.39 -0.96
C ILE A 53 1.22 -14.95 -0.74
N GLY A 54 0.34 -14.00 -1.05
CA GLY A 54 0.64 -12.58 -0.86
C GLY A 54 -0.12 -11.97 0.30
N VAL A 55 0.41 -10.88 0.82
CA VAL A 55 -0.30 -9.97 1.73
C VAL A 55 -0.19 -8.57 1.17
N ILE A 56 -1.33 -7.89 1.09
CA ILE A 56 -1.40 -6.45 0.84
C ILE A 56 -1.84 -5.80 2.14
N SER A 57 -1.09 -4.81 2.62
CA SER A 57 -1.46 -4.00 3.77
C SER A 57 -1.39 -2.51 3.43
N CYS A 58 -2.41 -1.77 3.87
CA CYS A 58 -2.53 -0.34 3.60
C CYS A 58 -2.79 0.43 4.89
N ALA A 59 -1.90 1.37 5.21
CA ALA A 59 -2.08 2.32 6.33
C ALA A 59 -2.57 3.66 5.80
N ASN A 60 -3.72 4.15 6.30
CA ASN A 60 -4.25 5.45 5.91
C ASN A 60 -3.39 6.58 6.48
N LEU A 61 -2.71 7.30 5.60
CA LEU A 61 -1.76 8.37 5.98
C LEU A 61 -2.47 9.59 6.57
N ALA A 62 -3.78 9.75 6.34
CA ALA A 62 -4.59 10.82 6.93
C ALA A 62 -4.85 10.64 8.44
N LEU A 63 -4.65 9.44 8.99
CA LEU A 63 -4.77 9.19 10.43
C LEU A 63 -3.53 9.64 11.20
N HIS A 64 -3.62 9.90 12.50
CA HIS A 64 -2.45 10.26 13.30
C HIS A 64 -1.39 9.14 13.30
N PRO A 65 -0.06 9.44 13.27
CA PRO A 65 0.99 8.44 13.26
C PRO A 65 0.90 7.39 14.39
N SER A 66 0.38 7.79 15.56
CA SER A 66 0.24 6.88 16.70
C SER A 66 -0.84 5.81 16.54
N ILE A 67 -1.76 5.94 15.58
CA ILE A 67 -2.89 5.00 15.41
C ILE A 67 -2.93 4.33 14.03
N ARG A 68 -2.30 4.92 13.00
CA ARG A 68 -2.48 4.48 11.60
C ARG A 68 -1.96 3.07 11.29
N TYR A 69 -1.16 2.49 12.17
CA TYR A 69 -0.62 1.12 12.07
C TYR A 69 -1.22 0.15 13.10
N LEU A 70 -2.22 0.57 13.89
CA LEU A 70 -2.96 -0.37 14.72
C LEU A 70 -3.85 -1.25 13.83
N PRO A 71 -4.01 -2.54 14.13
CA PRO A 71 -4.72 -3.50 13.27
C PRO A 71 -6.12 -3.04 12.85
N GLU A 72 -6.88 -2.39 13.74
CA GLU A 72 -8.24 -1.92 13.49
C GLU A 72 -8.34 -0.74 12.50
N TYR A 73 -7.22 -0.06 12.23
CA TYR A 73 -7.17 1.07 11.29
C TYR A 73 -6.41 0.73 9.99
N MET A 74 -5.89 -0.49 9.86
CA MET A 74 -5.25 -0.95 8.65
C MET A 74 -6.22 -1.75 7.78
N TYR A 75 -6.10 -1.56 6.47
CA TYR A 75 -6.66 -2.51 5.53
C TYR A 75 -5.64 -3.61 5.29
N MET A 76 -6.08 -4.87 5.31
CA MET A 76 -5.24 -6.03 5.01
C MET A 76 -6.02 -7.03 4.15
N CYS A 77 -5.38 -7.56 3.12
CA CYS A 77 -5.93 -8.59 2.25
C CYS A 77 -4.88 -9.67 1.99
N ILE A 78 -5.33 -10.92 1.87
CA ILE A 78 -4.49 -12.05 1.47
C ILE A 78 -4.70 -12.28 -0.02
N VAL A 79 -3.61 -12.30 -0.79
CA VAL A 79 -3.61 -12.75 -2.18
C VAL A 79 -3.48 -14.27 -2.16
N PRO A 80 -4.50 -15.00 -2.64
CA PRO A 80 -4.48 -16.46 -2.60
C PRO A 80 -3.38 -17.01 -3.52
N GLY A 81 -2.72 -18.07 -3.05
CA GLY A 81 -1.74 -18.80 -3.84
C GLY A 81 -2.35 -19.81 -4.81
N PRO A 82 -1.55 -20.76 -5.34
CA PRO A 82 -0.18 -21.09 -4.93
C PRO A 82 0.91 -20.31 -5.66
N ASN A 83 0.56 -19.43 -6.59
CA ASN A 83 1.53 -18.69 -7.41
C ASN A 83 1.41 -17.20 -7.14
N GLU A 84 2.52 -16.50 -7.28
CA GLU A 84 2.54 -15.04 -7.30
C GLU A 84 1.86 -14.57 -8.59
N PRO A 85 1.11 -13.46 -8.55
CA PRO A 85 0.65 -12.80 -9.76
C PRO A 85 1.85 -12.43 -10.65
N PRO A 86 1.67 -12.40 -11.98
CA PRO A 86 2.67 -11.88 -12.89
C PRO A 86 3.11 -10.45 -12.51
N GLU A 87 4.37 -10.13 -12.76
CA GLU A 87 4.96 -8.81 -12.45
C GLU A 87 4.17 -7.68 -13.13
N ASP A 88 3.77 -7.87 -14.37
CA ASP A 88 2.99 -6.92 -15.15
C ASP A 88 1.58 -6.68 -14.59
N GLU A 89 1.01 -7.60 -13.80
CA GLU A 89 -0.27 -7.38 -13.13
C GLU A 89 -0.13 -6.60 -11.81
N LEU A 90 1.04 -6.68 -11.15
CA LEU A 90 1.31 -6.02 -9.87
C LEU A 90 1.90 -4.62 -10.04
N ASP A 91 2.84 -4.46 -10.96
CA ASP A 91 3.68 -3.26 -11.07
C ASP A 91 2.89 -2.04 -11.62
N HIS A 92 1.79 -2.26 -12.33
CA HIS A 92 0.92 -1.15 -12.76
C HIS A 92 0.26 -0.39 -11.60
N TYR A 93 0.26 -0.95 -10.39
CA TYR A 93 -0.43 -0.40 -9.22
C TYR A 93 0.51 -0.05 -8.05
N ILE A 94 1.81 -0.35 -8.14
CA ILE A 94 2.83 -0.11 -7.09
C ILE A 94 3.85 0.91 -7.59
#